data_AF-A0AAD2CIV4-F1
#
_entry.id   AF-A0AAD2CIV4-F1
#
_cell.length_a   1.000
_cell.length_b   1.000
_cell.length_c   1.000
_cell.angle_alpha   90.00
_cell.angle_beta   90.00
_cell.angle_gamma   90.00
#
_symmetry.space_group_name_H-M   'P 1'
#
loop_
_entity.id
_entity.type
_entity.pdbx_description
1 polymer ?
#
loop_
_entity_poly.entity_id
_entity_poly.type
_entity_poly.pdbx_seq_one_letter_code
_entity_poly.pdbx_strand_id
1 'polypeptide(L)'
;MIPDQEPHYQSEEHTEKAFAERIEALRATIRAKIPSGCSLQAFEDACKSFETSTASQKKAEDLLNALKKAKTDDDLIKKAQAVVDQCKEALEAMWTVEIETGQRLINDLDLLELEEALLECTILVQSTPKGLADFCAQDKANIKLVDKFLSNTDWMKLMLSNGGASAGNYGRAIQIHSDLLEQIHDNSTEIRRKLALAIALEHATPICYRFESGQCIDPSTRFWHYIHAHEKGELDSKFETFTVWELRLVVDSDASEEEMQWGRDYLKAYRPDQVTSPDDHWKYIWTVRTDINYHHPEHDFFSYKNLLSAGGVCGARAWFGRFIAKSFGMPTWGVRQPGHAAISRWTPTGWMTCLGGGYVASRWNDPRYGSRGERLGLDFEEETKARNNACPCDYYKSMCLLECLADSLGETVMQAIDSKKCWRSLSLVQRRVFAESPKDVVGELSRNVAASTIRKDTTPLESSCDETAGDVVVQQDKCYIIPASSFTNQPSKALLVMPSFLGGDQVHLSSAKYMGDDSAFNKLQDQGGIMYTIPKEIPKGFYTLSFKIVTVHRFQPVLHLAVEGFEENFDAVDIHEIEIPYTVGAWGKTQEVKIFLSPGTVLKLSRESPCHGLTMKELVLEPVS
;
A
#
# COMPACT_ATOMS: atom_id res chain seq x y z
N MET A 1 0.00 3.93 -51.76
CA MET A 1 -0.98 4.72 -50.98
C MET A 1 -0.39 4.92 -49.61
N ILE A 2 0.01 6.15 -49.31
CA ILE A 2 0.39 6.59 -47.97
C ILE A 2 -0.93 6.67 -47.18
N PRO A 3 -1.03 6.19 -45.94
CA PRO A 3 -2.26 6.35 -45.16
C PRO A 3 -2.47 7.85 -44.91
N ASP A 4 -3.66 8.36 -45.24
CA ASP A 4 -4.08 9.71 -44.89
C ASP A 4 -3.88 9.92 -43.39
N GLN A 5 -2.99 10.84 -43.02
CA GLN A 5 -2.96 11.39 -41.68
C GLN A 5 -4.24 12.23 -41.53
N GLU A 6 -5.10 11.87 -40.57
CA GLU A 6 -6.23 12.71 -40.17
C GLU A 6 -5.77 14.15 -39.93
N PRO A 7 -6.58 15.16 -40.30
CA PRO A 7 -6.15 16.54 -40.19
C PRO A 7 -5.95 16.91 -38.71
N HIS A 8 -4.70 17.19 -38.33
CA HIS A 8 -4.39 17.84 -37.06
C HIS A 8 -5.29 19.08 -36.90
N TYR A 9 -6.12 19.09 -35.86
CA TYR A 9 -7.05 20.18 -35.65
C TYR A 9 -6.30 21.37 -35.03
N GLN A 10 -5.98 22.37 -35.85
CA GLN A 10 -5.24 23.55 -35.39
C GLN A 10 -6.21 24.67 -35.00
N SER A 11 -6.33 24.90 -33.69
CA SER A 11 -6.85 26.15 -33.14
C SER A 11 -5.66 27.07 -32.83
N GLU A 12 -5.68 28.32 -33.30
CA GLU A 12 -4.59 29.28 -33.07
C GLU A 12 -4.33 29.52 -31.57
N GLU A 13 -5.39 29.42 -30.75
CA GLU A 13 -5.36 29.65 -29.30
C GLU A 13 -4.85 28.43 -28.50
N HIS A 14 -4.77 27.24 -29.12
CA HIS A 14 -4.40 25.98 -28.46
C HIS A 14 -3.07 25.43 -28.98
N THR A 15 -2.17 26.32 -29.38
CA THR A 15 -0.82 25.99 -29.83
C THR A 15 0.18 26.04 -28.67
N GLU A 16 1.33 25.36 -28.83
CA GLU A 16 2.44 25.44 -27.86
C GLU A 16 2.84 26.90 -27.59
N LYS A 17 2.87 27.73 -28.65
CA LYS A 17 3.18 29.16 -28.54
C LYS A 17 2.12 29.91 -27.74
N ALA A 18 0.84 29.70 -28.02
CA ALA A 18 -0.25 30.37 -27.32
C ALA A 18 -0.25 30.05 -25.82
N PHE A 19 -0.05 28.77 -25.45
CA PHE A 19 0.08 28.40 -24.04
C PHE A 19 1.31 29.00 -23.38
N ALA A 20 2.46 29.08 -24.07
CA ALA A 20 3.66 29.70 -23.54
C ALA A 20 3.46 31.22 -23.31
N GLU A 21 2.82 31.92 -24.24
CA GLU A 21 2.49 33.35 -24.09
C GLU A 21 1.51 33.58 -22.93
N ARG A 22 0.51 32.70 -22.77
CA ARG A 22 -0.44 32.72 -21.65
C ARG A 22 0.26 32.54 -20.30
N ILE A 23 1.22 31.61 -20.19
CA ILE A 23 2.04 31.44 -18.98
C ILE A 23 2.79 32.74 -18.63
N GLU A 24 3.45 33.38 -19.60
CA GLU A 24 4.20 34.61 -19.32
C GLU A 24 3.29 35.78 -18.92
N ALA A 25 2.08 35.88 -19.49
CA ALA A 25 1.08 36.86 -19.07
C ALA A 25 0.65 36.63 -17.61
N LEU A 26 0.33 35.39 -17.24
CA LEU A 26 -0.04 35.04 -15.86
C LEU A 26 1.12 35.31 -14.88
N ARG A 27 2.35 34.95 -15.26
CA ARG A 27 3.55 35.24 -14.48
C ARG A 27 3.74 36.74 -14.24
N ALA A 28 3.48 37.58 -15.24
CA ALA A 28 3.55 39.02 -15.09
C ALA A 28 2.51 39.51 -14.06
N THR A 29 1.28 39.00 -14.12
CA THR A 29 0.23 39.31 -13.13
C THR A 29 0.61 38.87 -11.71
N ILE A 30 1.14 37.65 -11.56
CA ILE A 30 1.60 37.13 -10.26
C ILE A 30 2.74 38.00 -9.71
N ARG A 31 3.77 38.27 -10.53
CA ARG A 31 4.94 39.08 -10.13
C ARG A 31 4.56 40.52 -9.74
N ALA A 32 3.51 41.07 -10.31
CA ALA A 32 3.04 42.41 -9.97
C ALA A 32 2.38 42.50 -8.59
N LYS A 33 1.89 41.38 -8.04
CA LYS A 33 1.19 41.32 -6.75
C LYS A 33 2.01 40.71 -5.61
N ILE A 34 3.05 39.94 -5.89
CA ILE A 34 3.93 39.42 -4.83
C ILE A 34 4.70 40.57 -4.15
N PRO A 35 4.86 40.53 -2.81
CA PRO A 35 5.54 41.56 -2.07
C PRO A 35 7.02 41.64 -2.46
N SER A 36 7.46 42.83 -2.88
CA SER A 36 8.87 43.18 -3.04
C SER A 36 9.27 44.11 -1.89
N GLY A 37 9.68 43.56 -0.75
CA GLY A 37 9.84 44.34 0.47
C GLY A 37 10.69 43.67 1.56
N CYS A 38 10.67 44.28 2.75
CA CYS A 38 11.52 43.91 3.89
C CYS A 38 11.28 42.46 4.37
N SER A 39 10.04 41.96 4.33
CA SER A 39 9.70 40.58 4.75
C SER A 39 10.29 39.53 3.81
N LEU A 40 10.24 39.76 2.49
CA LEU A 40 10.89 38.89 1.52
C LEU A 40 12.40 38.87 1.72
N GLN A 41 13.04 40.04 1.86
CA GLN A 41 14.48 40.11 2.07
C GLN A 41 14.91 39.43 3.38
N ALA A 42 14.15 39.62 4.46
CA ALA A 42 14.41 38.98 5.74
C ALA A 42 14.34 37.45 5.64
N PHE A 43 13.36 36.92 4.90
CA PHE A 43 13.24 35.48 4.69
C PHE A 43 14.38 34.92 3.82
N GLU A 44 14.78 35.63 2.75
CA GLU A 44 15.93 35.24 1.93
C GLU A 44 17.24 35.21 2.75
N ASP A 45 17.44 36.17 3.63
CA ASP A 45 18.62 36.21 4.50
C ASP A 45 18.58 35.12 5.58
N ALA A 46 17.39 34.77 6.08
CA ALA A 46 17.19 33.60 6.92
C ALA A 46 17.56 32.31 6.19
N CYS A 47 17.10 32.13 4.95
CA CYS A 47 17.44 30.98 4.09
C CYS A 47 18.97 30.85 3.91
N LYS A 48 19.67 31.95 3.58
CA LYS A 48 21.15 31.94 3.44
C LYS A 48 21.85 31.52 4.73
N SER A 49 21.33 31.97 5.87
CA SER A 49 21.87 31.65 7.18
C SER A 49 21.66 30.17 7.51
N PHE A 50 20.48 29.63 7.23
CA PHE A 50 20.17 28.22 7.40
C PHE A 50 21.00 27.30 6.49
N GLU A 51 21.18 27.67 5.21
CA GLU A 51 22.09 26.97 4.27
C GLU A 51 23.51 26.91 4.83
N THR A 52 24.00 28.03 5.36
CA THR A 52 25.35 28.13 5.94
C THR A 52 25.49 27.25 7.18
N SER A 53 24.49 27.22 8.05
CA SER A 53 24.45 26.36 9.24
C SER A 53 24.36 24.89 8.87
N THR A 54 23.54 24.53 7.88
CA THR A 54 23.42 23.16 7.35
C THR A 54 24.75 22.66 6.77
N ALA A 55 25.42 23.50 5.98
CA ALA A 55 26.74 23.18 5.43
C ALA A 55 27.80 23.03 6.53
N SER A 56 27.70 23.81 7.60
CA SER A 56 28.62 23.74 8.75
C SER A 56 28.40 22.46 9.56
N GLN A 57 27.15 22.09 9.83
CA GLN A 57 26.80 20.82 10.49
C GLN A 57 27.33 19.63 9.68
N LYS A 58 27.07 19.60 8.36
CA LYS A 58 27.53 18.51 7.50
C LYS A 58 29.06 18.34 7.55
N LYS A 59 29.81 19.44 7.50
CA LYS A 59 31.28 19.40 7.63
C LYS A 59 31.73 18.85 9.00
N ALA A 60 31.04 19.22 10.07
CA ALA A 60 31.32 18.70 11.41
C ALA A 60 31.03 17.20 11.52
N GLU A 61 29.92 16.73 10.93
CA GLU A 61 29.53 15.31 10.89
C GLU A 61 30.51 14.48 10.05
N ASP A 62 30.92 14.99 8.88
CA ASP A 62 31.92 14.35 8.02
C ASP A 62 33.26 14.21 8.75
N LEU A 63 33.69 15.24 9.48
CA LEU A 63 34.90 15.20 10.31
C LEU A 63 34.78 14.16 11.43
N LEU A 64 33.65 14.15 12.16
CA LEU A 64 33.40 13.17 13.21
C LEU A 64 33.43 11.73 12.67
N ASN A 65 32.79 11.50 11.52
CA ASN A 65 32.78 10.19 10.86
C ASN A 65 34.18 9.77 10.40
N ALA A 66 34.97 10.71 9.86
CA ALA A 66 36.36 10.45 9.50
C ALA A 66 37.23 10.07 10.71
N LEU A 67 37.10 10.79 11.83
CA LEU A 67 37.81 10.50 13.08
C LEU A 67 37.42 9.13 13.66
N LYS A 68 36.11 8.81 13.68
CA LYS A 68 35.61 7.49 14.12
C LYS A 68 36.16 6.36 13.25
N LYS A 69 36.19 6.55 11.93
CA LYS A 69 36.73 5.56 10.98
C LYS A 69 38.24 5.37 11.11
N ALA A 70 38.97 6.45 11.38
CA ALA A 70 40.42 6.43 11.60
C ALA A 70 40.83 5.85 12.96
N LYS A 71 39.88 5.51 13.85
CA LYS A 71 40.13 5.04 15.23
C LYS A 71 41.09 5.97 15.98
N THR A 72 40.86 7.28 15.83
CA THR A 72 41.67 8.34 16.47
C THR A 72 41.39 8.42 17.98
N ASP A 73 42.18 9.22 18.70
CA ASP A 73 42.02 9.49 20.13
C ASP A 73 40.56 9.84 20.52
N ASP A 74 40.07 9.17 21.57
CA ASP A 74 38.73 9.34 22.12
C ASP A 74 38.44 10.78 22.56
N ASP A 75 39.44 11.55 23.01
CA ASP A 75 39.27 12.97 23.37
C ASP A 75 38.97 13.84 22.13
N LEU A 76 39.61 13.54 21.00
CA LEU A 76 39.35 14.23 19.73
C LEU A 76 37.96 13.86 19.18
N ILE A 77 37.53 12.61 19.32
CA ILE A 77 36.18 12.18 18.95
C ILE A 77 35.14 12.91 19.82
N LYS A 78 35.38 13.05 21.14
CA LYS A 78 34.49 13.80 22.04
C LYS A 78 34.41 15.28 21.67
N LYS A 79 35.54 15.92 21.37
CA LYS A 79 35.56 17.32 20.91
C LYS A 79 34.82 17.50 19.59
N ALA A 80 35.01 16.61 18.63
CA ALA A 80 34.29 16.65 17.35
C ALA A 80 32.78 16.43 17.55
N GLN A 81 32.37 15.53 18.45
CA GLN A 81 30.97 15.34 18.80
C GLN A 81 30.36 16.61 19.41
N ALA A 82 31.07 17.27 20.34
CA ALA A 82 30.61 18.54 20.92
C ALA A 82 30.43 19.65 19.87
N VAL A 83 31.30 19.71 18.84
CA VAL A 83 31.14 20.64 17.71
C VAL A 83 29.90 20.29 16.89
N VAL A 84 29.66 19.00 16.61
CA VAL A 84 28.42 18.55 15.94
C VAL A 84 27.18 18.98 16.74
N ASP A 85 27.21 18.81 18.05
CA ASP A 85 26.08 19.17 18.91
C ASP A 85 25.85 20.70 18.92
N GLN A 86 26.92 21.51 18.99
CA GLN A 86 26.83 22.97 18.83
C GLN A 86 26.27 23.39 17.47
N CYS A 87 26.69 22.73 16.38
CA CYS A 87 26.14 22.99 15.05
C CYS A 87 24.65 22.63 14.95
N LYS A 88 24.21 21.57 15.63
CA LYS A 88 22.78 21.21 15.70
C LYS A 88 21.97 22.26 16.45
N GLU A 89 22.44 22.71 17.61
CA GLU A 89 21.79 23.79 18.38
C GLU A 89 21.69 25.08 17.55
N ALA A 90 22.77 25.45 16.85
CA ALA A 90 22.76 26.61 15.96
C ALA A 90 21.79 26.44 14.78
N LEU A 91 21.66 25.23 14.22
CA LEU A 91 20.71 24.96 13.14
C LEU A 91 19.26 25.05 13.61
N GLU A 92 18.94 24.52 14.80
CA GLU A 92 17.61 24.65 15.41
C GLU A 92 17.24 26.12 15.71
N ALA A 93 18.22 26.93 16.14
CA ALA A 93 18.01 28.37 16.29
C ALA A 93 17.73 29.06 14.95
N MET A 94 18.46 28.70 13.88
CA MET A 94 18.20 29.23 12.54
C MET A 94 16.86 28.78 11.99
N TRP A 95 16.47 27.53 12.25
CA TRP A 95 15.15 27.01 11.89
C TRP A 95 14.02 27.85 12.51
N THR A 96 14.18 28.24 13.78
CA THR A 96 13.20 29.13 14.45
C THR A 96 13.10 30.49 13.74
N VAL A 97 14.24 31.07 13.33
CA VAL A 97 14.27 32.34 12.58
C VAL A 97 13.61 32.19 11.20
N GLU A 98 13.83 31.08 10.51
CA GLU A 98 13.16 30.78 9.23
C GLU A 98 11.64 30.66 9.38
N ILE A 99 11.16 29.97 10.41
CA ILE A 99 9.73 29.90 10.71
C ILE A 99 9.18 31.30 10.96
N GLU A 100 9.80 32.09 11.83
CA GLU A 100 9.29 33.42 12.17
C GLU A 100 9.24 34.36 10.97
N THR A 101 10.31 34.39 10.18
CA THR A 101 10.39 35.23 8.98
C THR A 101 9.46 34.73 7.87
N GLY A 102 9.35 33.41 7.72
CA GLY A 102 8.44 32.78 6.77
C GLY A 102 6.97 33.02 7.10
N GLN A 103 6.56 32.86 8.36
CA GLN A 103 5.19 33.18 8.80
C GLN A 103 4.84 34.65 8.58
N ARG A 104 5.78 35.57 8.85
CA ARG A 104 5.57 37.00 8.55
C ARG A 104 5.35 37.22 7.05
N LEU A 105 6.18 36.62 6.21
CA LEU A 105 6.02 36.72 4.75
C LEU A 105 4.69 36.12 4.27
N ILE A 106 4.26 34.97 4.82
CA ILE A 106 2.96 34.35 4.50
C ILE A 106 1.80 35.25 4.92
N ASN A 107 1.89 35.92 6.07
CA ASN A 107 0.84 36.85 6.52
C ASN A 107 0.77 38.13 5.66
N ASP A 108 1.90 38.55 5.06
CA ASP A 108 1.95 39.66 4.11
C ASP A 108 1.44 39.25 2.71
N LEU A 109 1.29 37.95 2.43
CA LEU A 109 0.81 37.41 1.17
C LEU A 109 -0.70 37.16 1.18
N ASP A 110 -1.43 37.80 0.29
CA ASP A 110 -2.80 37.37 -0.05
C ASP A 110 -2.79 36.48 -1.30
N LEU A 111 -2.52 35.18 -1.09
CA LEU A 111 -2.50 34.20 -2.18
C LEU A 111 -3.91 33.91 -2.73
N LEU A 112 -4.96 34.17 -1.96
CA LEU A 112 -6.34 33.96 -2.41
C LEU A 112 -6.75 34.99 -3.46
N GLU A 113 -6.28 36.23 -3.35
CA GLU A 113 -6.43 37.23 -4.42
C GLU A 113 -5.76 36.85 -5.75
N LEU A 114 -4.88 35.85 -5.72
CA LEU A 114 -4.16 35.31 -6.87
C LEU A 114 -4.61 33.90 -7.24
N GLU A 115 -5.64 33.34 -6.58
CA GLU A 115 -6.03 31.93 -6.68
C GLU A 115 -6.16 31.46 -8.13
N GLU A 116 -7.02 32.10 -8.93
CA GLU A 116 -7.25 31.71 -10.33
C GLU A 116 -5.97 31.75 -11.17
N ALA A 117 -5.18 32.83 -11.07
CA ALA A 117 -3.95 32.98 -11.83
C ALA A 117 -2.89 31.94 -11.43
N LEU A 118 -2.76 31.64 -10.13
CA LEU A 118 -1.83 30.65 -9.60
C LEU A 118 -2.20 29.24 -10.05
N LEU A 119 -3.47 28.87 -9.94
CA LEU A 119 -3.95 27.55 -10.32
C LEU A 119 -3.76 27.33 -11.83
N GLU A 120 -4.19 28.27 -12.65
CA GLU A 120 -4.09 28.18 -14.11
C GLU A 120 -2.63 28.14 -14.56
N CYS A 121 -1.79 29.06 -14.05
CA CYS A 121 -0.37 29.10 -14.41
C CYS A 121 0.34 27.80 -14.02
N THR A 122 0.03 27.25 -12.84
CA THR A 122 0.61 25.99 -12.37
C THR A 122 0.22 24.82 -13.27
N ILE A 123 -1.05 24.72 -13.66
CA ILE A 123 -1.54 23.67 -14.57
C ILE A 123 -0.83 23.76 -15.93
N LEU A 124 -0.71 24.97 -16.50
CA LEU A 124 -0.06 25.17 -17.80
C LEU A 124 1.44 24.86 -17.73
N VAL A 125 2.12 25.26 -16.65
CA VAL A 125 3.53 24.95 -16.42
C VAL A 125 3.74 23.44 -16.25
N GLN A 126 2.93 22.78 -15.42
CA GLN A 126 3.05 21.33 -15.17
C GLN A 126 2.69 20.49 -16.40
N SER A 127 1.68 20.88 -17.18
CA SER A 127 1.31 20.20 -18.44
C SER A 127 2.36 20.36 -19.53
N THR A 128 3.21 21.37 -19.40
CA THR A 128 4.02 21.96 -20.48
C THR A 128 3.16 22.52 -21.62
N PRO A 129 3.55 23.66 -22.24
CA PRO A 129 2.83 24.19 -23.39
C PRO A 129 2.67 23.17 -24.53
N LYS A 130 3.71 22.37 -24.76
CA LYS A 130 3.70 21.31 -25.77
C LYS A 130 2.75 20.17 -25.41
N GLY A 131 2.82 19.64 -24.19
CA GLY A 131 2.00 18.50 -23.78
C GLY A 131 0.50 18.79 -23.85
N LEU A 132 0.08 20.00 -23.46
CA LEU A 132 -1.32 20.40 -23.56
C LEU A 132 -1.76 20.66 -25.02
N ALA A 133 -0.89 21.27 -25.84
CA ALA A 133 -1.15 21.44 -27.26
C ALA A 133 -1.27 20.10 -28.01
N ASP A 134 -0.38 19.15 -27.72
CA ASP A 134 -0.42 17.79 -28.28
C ASP A 134 -1.70 17.06 -27.91
N PHE A 135 -2.25 17.27 -26.71
CA PHE A 135 -3.55 16.74 -26.30
C PHE A 135 -4.72 17.39 -27.06
N CYS A 136 -4.73 18.71 -27.16
CA CYS A 136 -5.75 19.46 -27.90
C CYS A 136 -5.77 19.11 -29.40
N ALA A 137 -4.60 18.84 -30.00
CA ALA A 137 -4.47 18.52 -31.42
C ALA A 137 -5.08 17.16 -31.80
N GLN A 138 -5.40 16.29 -30.83
CA GLN A 138 -5.98 14.97 -31.08
C GLN A 138 -7.47 15.04 -31.49
N ASP A 139 -8.27 15.92 -30.89
CA ASP A 139 -9.70 16.09 -31.22
C ASP A 139 -10.25 17.46 -30.78
N LYS A 140 -11.24 18.00 -31.49
CA LYS A 140 -11.99 19.20 -31.10
C LYS A 140 -12.67 19.05 -29.75
N ALA A 141 -13.06 17.84 -29.36
CA ALA A 141 -13.63 17.58 -28.04
C ALA A 141 -12.61 17.91 -26.93
N ASN A 142 -11.33 17.62 -27.14
CA ASN A 142 -10.25 17.92 -26.20
C ASN A 142 -10.05 19.43 -26.02
N ILE A 143 -10.14 20.21 -27.10
CA ILE A 143 -10.09 21.68 -27.05
C ILE A 143 -11.19 22.20 -26.12
N LYS A 144 -12.46 21.83 -26.37
CA LYS A 144 -13.59 22.26 -25.53
C LYS A 144 -13.45 21.83 -24.08
N LEU A 145 -12.87 20.65 -23.86
CA LEU A 145 -12.64 20.12 -22.52
C LEU A 145 -11.59 20.92 -21.77
N VAL A 146 -10.49 21.28 -22.44
CA VAL A 146 -9.44 22.15 -21.88
C VAL A 146 -9.99 23.55 -21.60
N ASP A 147 -10.73 24.15 -22.54
CA ASP A 147 -11.37 25.45 -22.33
C ASP A 147 -12.27 25.44 -21.10
N LYS A 148 -13.16 24.43 -21.00
CA LYS A 148 -14.07 24.26 -19.85
C LYS A 148 -13.31 24.08 -18.54
N PHE A 149 -12.18 23.37 -18.58
CA PHE A 149 -11.34 23.14 -17.40
C PHE A 149 -10.63 24.41 -16.94
N LEU A 150 -9.95 25.11 -17.85
CA LEU A 150 -9.21 26.34 -17.54
C LEU A 150 -10.15 27.50 -17.16
N SER A 151 -11.41 27.49 -17.61
CA SER A 151 -12.43 28.45 -17.16
C SER A 151 -13.09 28.09 -15.82
N ASN A 152 -12.69 27.00 -15.17
CA ASN A 152 -13.32 26.51 -13.95
C ASN A 152 -12.32 26.42 -12.79
N THR A 153 -12.23 27.50 -12.02
CA THR A 153 -11.34 27.63 -10.86
C THR A 153 -11.55 26.54 -9.82
N ASP A 154 -12.79 26.14 -9.55
CA ASP A 154 -13.08 25.07 -8.58
C ASP A 154 -12.56 23.71 -9.05
N TRP A 155 -12.62 23.43 -10.35
CA TRP A 155 -12.10 22.18 -10.91
C TRP A 155 -10.56 22.17 -10.88
N MET A 156 -9.92 23.28 -11.23
CA MET A 156 -8.46 23.43 -11.11
C MET A 156 -7.99 23.25 -9.66
N LYS A 157 -8.67 23.93 -8.72
CA LYS A 157 -8.47 23.82 -7.28
C LYS A 157 -8.62 22.39 -6.79
N LEU A 158 -9.69 21.71 -7.20
CA LEU A 158 -9.96 20.33 -6.81
C LEU A 158 -8.82 19.38 -7.21
N MET A 159 -8.28 19.53 -8.41
CA MET A 159 -7.15 18.70 -8.88
C MET A 159 -5.84 19.03 -8.16
N LEU A 160 -5.49 20.32 -8.05
CA LEU A 160 -4.24 20.75 -7.43
C LEU A 160 -4.19 20.50 -5.92
N SER A 161 -5.30 20.67 -5.20
CA SER A 161 -5.40 20.36 -3.76
C SER A 161 -5.07 18.89 -3.44
N ASN A 162 -5.27 18.01 -4.41
CA ASN A 162 -5.02 16.58 -4.31
C ASN A 162 -3.73 16.13 -5.01
N GLY A 163 -2.79 17.07 -5.21
CA GLY A 163 -1.44 16.81 -5.71
C GLY A 163 -1.29 16.83 -7.23
N GLY A 164 -2.31 17.28 -7.97
CA GLY A 164 -2.24 17.43 -9.43
C GLY A 164 -2.17 16.13 -10.22
N ALA A 165 -2.28 16.26 -11.54
CA ALA A 165 -2.25 15.14 -12.48
C ALA A 165 -0.85 14.50 -12.52
N SER A 166 -0.80 13.17 -12.60
CA SER A 166 0.46 12.44 -12.70
C SER A 166 1.28 12.91 -13.91
N ALA A 167 2.57 13.18 -13.70
CA ALA A 167 3.50 13.79 -14.67
C ALA A 167 2.99 15.09 -15.33
N GLY A 168 2.03 15.79 -14.71
CA GLY A 168 1.39 16.97 -15.29
C GLY A 168 0.45 16.67 -16.46
N ASN A 169 0.05 15.42 -16.69
CA ASN A 169 -0.81 15.03 -17.81
C ASN A 169 -2.29 15.45 -17.61
N TYR A 170 -2.55 16.74 -17.41
CA TYR A 170 -3.87 17.28 -17.10
C TYR A 170 -4.91 16.99 -18.18
N GLY A 171 -4.56 17.03 -19.46
CA GLY A 171 -5.48 16.69 -20.55
C GLY A 171 -6.06 15.28 -20.39
N ARG A 172 -5.20 14.28 -20.13
CA ARG A 172 -5.67 12.91 -19.87
C ARG A 172 -6.44 12.81 -18.55
N ALA A 173 -6.02 13.52 -17.50
CA ALA A 173 -6.70 13.52 -16.21
C ALA A 173 -8.14 14.06 -16.30
N ILE A 174 -8.35 15.21 -16.96
CA ILE A 174 -9.68 15.82 -17.10
C ILE A 174 -10.60 14.98 -17.98
N GLN A 175 -10.05 14.25 -18.96
CA GLN A 175 -10.78 13.29 -19.78
C GLN A 175 -11.27 12.13 -18.90
N ILE A 176 -10.36 11.41 -18.22
CA ILE A 176 -10.73 10.28 -17.35
C ILE A 176 -11.74 10.73 -16.29
N HIS A 177 -11.54 11.90 -15.67
CA HIS A 177 -12.44 12.43 -14.66
C HIS A 177 -13.84 12.66 -15.22
N SER A 178 -13.95 13.30 -16.40
CA SER A 178 -15.24 13.58 -17.03
C SER A 178 -15.96 12.30 -17.41
N ASP A 179 -15.26 11.35 -18.02
CA ASP A 179 -15.81 10.05 -18.43
C ASP A 179 -16.36 9.27 -17.23
N LEU A 180 -15.62 9.24 -16.12
CA LEU A 180 -16.06 8.56 -14.89
C LEU A 180 -17.23 9.27 -14.23
N LEU A 181 -17.24 10.61 -14.20
CA LEU A 181 -18.36 11.38 -13.65
C LEU A 181 -19.65 11.16 -14.46
N GLU A 182 -19.54 11.02 -15.78
CA GLU A 182 -20.68 10.66 -16.63
C GLU A 182 -21.20 9.26 -16.30
N GLN A 183 -20.32 8.29 -16.11
CA GLN A 183 -20.70 6.91 -15.72
C GLN A 183 -21.42 6.82 -14.37
N ILE A 184 -21.13 7.73 -13.43
CA ILE A 184 -21.73 7.71 -12.08
C ILE A 184 -22.82 8.76 -11.86
N HIS A 185 -23.25 9.46 -12.91
CA HIS A 185 -24.16 10.61 -12.79
C HIS A 185 -25.37 10.30 -11.90
N ASP A 186 -26.07 9.20 -12.16
CA ASP A 186 -27.33 8.85 -11.48
C ASP A 186 -27.14 8.18 -10.11
N ASN A 187 -25.91 7.78 -9.75
CA ASN A 187 -25.59 7.05 -8.53
C ASN A 187 -24.36 7.64 -7.81
N SER A 188 -24.21 8.96 -7.92
CA SER A 188 -23.05 9.70 -7.42
C SER A 188 -23.01 9.74 -5.89
N THR A 189 -22.13 8.94 -5.29
CA THR A 189 -21.79 8.99 -3.87
C THR A 189 -20.47 9.73 -3.63
N GLU A 190 -20.20 10.14 -2.40
CA GLU A 190 -18.94 10.82 -2.07
C GLU A 190 -17.72 9.95 -2.36
N ILE A 191 -17.75 8.66 -1.98
CA ILE A 191 -16.66 7.72 -2.28
C ILE A 191 -16.45 7.52 -3.78
N ARG A 192 -17.52 7.45 -4.58
CA ARG A 192 -17.43 7.36 -6.04
C ARG A 192 -16.78 8.60 -6.64
N ARG A 193 -17.15 9.81 -6.18
CA ARG A 193 -16.50 11.06 -6.63
C ARG A 193 -15.03 11.13 -6.22
N LYS A 194 -14.71 10.77 -4.97
CA LYS A 194 -13.33 10.74 -4.46
C LYS A 194 -12.47 9.75 -5.26
N LEU A 195 -12.97 8.55 -5.51
CA LEU A 195 -12.28 7.52 -6.25
C LEU A 195 -12.11 7.90 -7.73
N ALA A 196 -13.13 8.48 -8.36
CA ALA A 196 -13.05 8.95 -9.74
C ALA A 196 -11.93 10.00 -9.92
N LEU A 197 -11.83 10.95 -8.98
CA LEU A 197 -10.74 11.93 -8.98
C LEU A 197 -9.38 11.28 -8.72
N ALA A 198 -9.28 10.35 -7.76
CA ALA A 198 -8.02 9.65 -7.47
C ALA A 198 -7.52 8.86 -8.69
N ILE A 199 -8.42 8.14 -9.37
CA ILE A 199 -8.14 7.43 -10.62
C ILE A 199 -7.69 8.40 -11.70
N ALA A 200 -8.44 9.48 -11.93
CA ALA A 200 -8.12 10.47 -12.95
C ALA A 200 -6.75 11.10 -12.77
N LEU A 201 -6.38 11.47 -11.53
CA LEU A 201 -5.09 12.09 -11.24
C LEU A 201 -3.94 11.09 -11.36
N GLU A 202 -4.12 9.86 -10.90
CA GLU A 202 -3.04 8.87 -10.85
C GLU A 202 -2.83 8.18 -12.21
N HIS A 203 -3.91 7.80 -12.88
CA HIS A 203 -3.89 7.16 -14.21
C HIS A 203 -3.79 8.15 -15.37
N ALA A 204 -3.60 9.44 -15.08
CA ALA A 204 -3.21 10.44 -16.08
C ALA A 204 -1.93 10.02 -16.81
N THR A 205 -1.04 9.30 -16.11
CA THR A 205 0.05 8.53 -16.70
C THR A 205 -0.34 7.05 -16.66
N PRO A 206 -0.30 6.31 -17.78
CA PRO A 206 -0.66 4.89 -17.79
C PRO A 206 0.15 4.07 -16.78
N ILE A 207 -0.56 3.28 -15.96
CA ILE A 207 0.05 2.34 -15.02
C ILE A 207 0.05 0.97 -15.65
N CYS A 208 1.23 0.42 -15.91
CA CYS A 208 1.36 -0.83 -16.63
C CYS A 208 1.44 -2.04 -15.70
N TYR A 209 0.87 -3.16 -16.13
CA TYR A 209 0.86 -4.39 -15.34
C TYR A 209 2.29 -4.82 -15.04
N ARG A 210 2.54 -5.27 -13.80
CA ARG A 210 3.89 -5.64 -13.37
C ARG A 210 4.49 -6.76 -14.21
N PHE A 211 3.68 -7.75 -14.58
CA PHE A 211 4.14 -8.98 -15.22
C PHE A 211 3.74 -9.10 -16.69
N GLU A 212 3.03 -8.12 -17.24
CA GLU A 212 2.58 -8.11 -18.64
C GLU A 212 3.16 -6.89 -19.36
N SER A 213 4.19 -7.13 -20.17
CA SER A 213 4.93 -6.05 -20.83
C SER A 213 4.05 -5.34 -21.87
N GLY A 214 3.99 -4.00 -21.78
CA GLY A 214 3.31 -3.15 -22.75
C GLY A 214 1.79 -3.05 -22.59
N GLN A 215 1.20 -3.75 -21.63
CA GLN A 215 -0.21 -3.62 -21.29
C GLN A 215 -0.38 -2.77 -20.03
N CYS A 216 -1.38 -1.88 -20.06
CA CYS A 216 -1.63 -0.97 -18.95
C CYS A 216 -3.09 -1.02 -18.50
N ILE A 217 -3.27 -0.75 -17.22
CA ILE A 217 -4.55 -0.85 -16.52
C ILE A 217 -5.51 0.17 -17.10
N ASP A 218 -6.71 -0.28 -17.42
CA ASP A 218 -7.81 0.59 -17.81
C ASP A 218 -8.36 1.35 -16.59
N PRO A 219 -8.40 2.70 -16.62
CA PRO A 219 -8.87 3.50 -15.48
C PRO A 219 -10.31 3.20 -15.07
N SER A 220 -11.21 2.94 -16.04
CA SER A 220 -12.63 2.67 -15.76
C SER A 220 -12.82 1.30 -15.10
N THR A 221 -12.12 0.29 -15.60
CA THR A 221 -12.09 -1.06 -15.03
C THR A 221 -11.56 -1.03 -13.59
N ARG A 222 -10.47 -0.29 -13.34
CA ARG A 222 -9.92 -0.09 -12.00
C ARG A 222 -10.88 0.62 -11.06
N PHE A 223 -11.56 1.67 -11.54
CA PHE A 223 -12.58 2.39 -10.78
C PHE A 223 -13.69 1.43 -10.32
N TRP A 224 -14.30 0.70 -11.25
CA TRP A 224 -15.39 -0.22 -10.94
C TRP A 224 -14.97 -1.41 -10.08
N HIS A 225 -13.73 -1.90 -10.22
CA HIS A 225 -13.19 -2.94 -9.34
C HIS A 225 -13.30 -2.55 -7.86
N TYR A 226 -12.83 -1.35 -7.51
CA TYR A 226 -12.86 -0.88 -6.12
C TYR A 226 -14.28 -0.54 -5.65
N ILE A 227 -15.14 0.02 -6.51
CA ILE A 227 -16.55 0.26 -6.15
C ILE A 227 -17.26 -1.05 -5.84
N HIS A 228 -17.16 -2.06 -6.70
CA HIS A 228 -17.80 -3.35 -6.46
C HIS A 228 -17.24 -4.06 -5.22
N ALA A 229 -15.92 -4.00 -5.01
CA ALA A 229 -15.30 -4.57 -3.81
C ALA A 229 -15.78 -3.85 -2.52
N HIS A 230 -15.93 -2.52 -2.57
CA HIS A 230 -16.47 -1.74 -1.45
C HIS A 230 -17.93 -2.11 -1.15
N GLU A 231 -18.79 -2.21 -2.17
CA GLU A 231 -20.21 -2.55 -2.02
C GLU A 231 -20.43 -3.96 -1.48
N LYS A 232 -19.54 -4.89 -1.82
CA LYS A 232 -19.51 -6.25 -1.25
C LYS A 232 -18.94 -6.30 0.17
N GLY A 233 -18.40 -5.20 0.70
CA GLY A 233 -17.74 -5.16 2.00
C GLY A 233 -16.42 -5.94 2.04
N GLU A 234 -15.70 -6.00 0.91
CA GLU A 234 -14.42 -6.70 0.78
C GLU A 234 -13.19 -5.83 1.06
N LEU A 235 -13.36 -4.51 1.10
CA LEU A 235 -12.30 -3.55 1.43
C LEU A 235 -12.27 -3.25 2.93
N ASP A 236 -11.16 -2.67 3.40
CA ASP A 236 -11.02 -2.25 4.79
C ASP A 236 -12.12 -1.26 5.19
N SER A 237 -12.56 -1.32 6.46
CA SER A 237 -13.62 -0.44 6.98
C SER A 237 -13.26 1.04 6.90
N LYS A 238 -11.97 1.36 6.79
CA LYS A 238 -11.49 2.74 6.66
C LYS A 238 -11.50 3.26 5.22
N PHE A 239 -11.80 2.42 4.22
CA PHE A 239 -11.73 2.77 2.80
C PHE A 239 -12.51 4.05 2.43
N GLU A 240 -13.73 4.18 2.93
CA GLU A 240 -14.60 5.34 2.65
C GLU A 240 -14.10 6.65 3.29
N THR A 241 -13.28 6.54 4.34
CA THR A 241 -12.76 7.70 5.09
C THR A 241 -11.55 8.34 4.42
N PHE A 242 -10.90 7.63 3.48
CA PHE A 242 -9.70 8.13 2.83
C PHE A 242 -9.98 9.36 1.97
N THR A 243 -9.05 10.30 2.03
CA THR A 243 -8.98 11.45 1.15
C THR A 243 -8.64 11.00 -0.28
N VAL A 244 -8.89 11.86 -1.26
CA VAL A 244 -8.48 11.59 -2.66
C VAL A 244 -6.97 11.36 -2.74
N TRP A 245 -6.16 12.15 -2.02
CA TRP A 245 -4.71 11.98 -1.97
C TRP A 245 -4.29 10.60 -1.45
N GLU A 246 -4.95 10.09 -0.41
CA GLU A 246 -4.70 8.73 0.11
C GLU A 246 -5.17 7.64 -0.85
N LEU A 247 -6.33 7.82 -1.49
CA LEU A 247 -6.85 6.88 -2.49
C LEU A 247 -5.95 6.77 -3.73
N ARG A 248 -5.20 7.82 -4.08
CA ARG A 248 -4.17 7.73 -5.14
C ARG A 248 -3.11 6.68 -4.84
N LEU A 249 -2.78 6.47 -3.56
CA LEU A 249 -1.82 5.47 -3.07
C LEU A 249 -2.45 4.08 -2.87
N VAL A 250 -3.71 3.92 -3.28
CA VAL A 250 -4.44 2.67 -3.39
C VAL A 250 -4.53 2.27 -4.87
N VAL A 251 -5.00 3.18 -5.71
CA VAL A 251 -5.34 2.90 -7.11
C VAL A 251 -4.13 2.77 -8.05
N ASP A 252 -2.94 3.13 -7.57
CA ASP A 252 -1.63 2.97 -8.22
C ASP A 252 -1.06 1.54 -8.11
N SER A 253 -1.90 0.53 -7.83
CA SER A 253 -1.49 -0.89 -7.87
C SER A 253 -1.20 -1.32 -9.31
N ASP A 254 -0.07 -1.99 -9.52
CA ASP A 254 0.37 -2.59 -10.79
C ASP A 254 -0.09 -4.06 -10.97
N ALA A 255 -0.91 -4.56 -10.03
CA ALA A 255 -1.60 -5.85 -10.14
C ALA A 255 -2.88 -5.73 -10.97
N SER A 256 -3.31 -6.83 -11.59
CA SER A 256 -4.62 -6.88 -12.23
C SER A 256 -5.78 -6.97 -11.23
N GLU A 257 -6.98 -6.66 -11.71
CA GLU A 257 -8.22 -6.76 -10.93
C GLU A 257 -8.47 -8.20 -10.47
N GLU A 258 -8.16 -9.19 -11.31
CA GLU A 258 -8.23 -10.61 -10.97
C GLU A 258 -7.19 -11.00 -9.91
N GLU A 259 -5.98 -10.46 -10.00
CA GLU A 259 -4.95 -10.67 -8.97
C GLU A 259 -5.37 -10.05 -7.64
N MET A 260 -5.97 -8.85 -7.65
CA MET A 260 -6.46 -8.20 -6.43
C MET A 260 -7.64 -8.95 -5.79
N GLN A 261 -8.58 -9.46 -6.60
CA GLN A 261 -9.64 -10.33 -6.09
C GLN A 261 -9.06 -11.60 -5.48
N TRP A 262 -8.14 -12.27 -6.19
CA TRP A 262 -7.41 -13.41 -5.65
C TRP A 262 -6.67 -13.07 -4.35
N GLY A 263 -6.04 -11.89 -4.27
CA GLY A 263 -5.39 -11.36 -3.08
C GLY A 263 -6.30 -11.39 -1.85
N ARG A 264 -7.52 -10.90 -2.01
CA ARG A 264 -8.53 -10.91 -0.94
C ARG A 264 -8.99 -12.32 -0.60
N ASP A 265 -9.29 -13.13 -1.62
CA ASP A 265 -9.86 -14.46 -1.45
C ASP A 265 -8.86 -15.43 -0.80
N TYR A 266 -7.61 -15.43 -1.26
CA TYR A 266 -6.60 -16.31 -0.70
C TYR A 266 -6.31 -15.97 0.75
N LEU A 267 -6.22 -14.69 1.10
CA LEU A 267 -5.85 -14.32 2.47
C LEU A 267 -6.97 -14.66 3.44
N LYS A 268 -8.23 -14.48 3.04
CA LYS A 268 -9.41 -14.93 3.80
C LYS A 268 -9.42 -16.45 4.00
N ALA A 269 -9.06 -17.22 2.98
CA ALA A 269 -9.04 -18.68 3.05
C ALA A 269 -7.83 -19.23 3.83
N TYR A 270 -6.64 -18.66 3.63
CA TYR A 270 -5.37 -19.18 4.12
C TYR A 270 -5.00 -18.63 5.51
N ARG A 271 -5.14 -17.32 5.72
CA ARG A 271 -4.73 -16.58 6.94
C ARG A 271 -5.77 -15.54 7.37
N PRO A 272 -7.00 -15.98 7.72
CA PRO A 272 -8.06 -15.07 8.17
C PRO A 272 -7.67 -14.23 9.39
N ASP A 273 -6.78 -14.75 10.25
CA ASP A 273 -6.19 -14.03 11.37
C ASP A 273 -5.54 -12.71 10.95
N GLN A 274 -4.91 -12.66 9.77
CA GLN A 274 -4.27 -11.46 9.25
C GLN A 274 -5.27 -10.47 8.63
N VAL A 275 -6.46 -10.93 8.23
CA VAL A 275 -7.55 -10.10 7.69
C VAL A 275 -8.32 -9.43 8.83
N THR A 276 -8.53 -10.16 9.94
CA THR A 276 -9.28 -9.66 11.11
C THR A 276 -8.38 -9.09 12.20
N SER A 277 -7.06 -9.03 11.98
CA SER A 277 -6.10 -8.52 12.96
C SER A 277 -6.46 -7.08 13.39
N PRO A 278 -6.43 -6.79 14.71
CA PRO A 278 -6.57 -5.42 15.20
C PRO A 278 -5.28 -4.60 15.03
N ASP A 279 -4.17 -5.24 14.65
CA ASP A 279 -2.90 -4.56 14.44
C ASP A 279 -2.88 -3.83 13.09
N ASP A 280 -3.27 -2.56 13.09
CA ASP A 280 -3.27 -1.70 11.90
C ASP A 280 -1.88 -1.56 11.23
N HIS A 281 -0.79 -1.82 11.96
CA HIS A 281 0.57 -1.79 11.37
C HIS A 281 0.77 -2.97 10.41
N TRP A 282 0.21 -4.13 10.72
CA TRP A 282 0.53 -5.39 10.05
C TRP A 282 -0.65 -6.13 9.41
N LYS A 283 -1.88 -5.67 9.64
CA LYS A 283 -3.09 -6.19 9.00
C LYS A 283 -2.89 -6.31 7.48
N TYR A 284 -3.28 -7.45 6.92
CA TYR A 284 -3.07 -7.92 5.53
C TYR A 284 -1.61 -8.22 5.13
N ILE A 285 -0.67 -7.40 5.57
CA ILE A 285 0.72 -7.45 5.08
C ILE A 285 1.60 -8.43 5.83
N TRP A 286 1.17 -8.96 6.99
CA TRP A 286 1.95 -9.89 7.81
C TRP A 286 2.40 -11.13 7.01
N THR A 287 1.68 -11.50 5.95
CA THR A 287 2.02 -12.54 4.98
C THR A 287 3.44 -12.39 4.43
N VAL A 288 3.95 -11.17 4.27
CA VAL A 288 5.33 -10.95 3.81
C VAL A 288 6.36 -11.46 4.79
N ARG A 289 6.05 -11.59 6.08
CA ARG A 289 6.95 -12.15 7.11
C ARG A 289 6.79 -13.64 7.33
N THR A 290 5.68 -14.18 6.89
CA THR A 290 5.16 -15.42 7.44
C THR A 290 4.96 -16.50 6.39
N ASP A 291 4.52 -16.07 5.21
CA ASP A 291 4.19 -16.96 4.11
C ASP A 291 5.11 -16.70 2.90
N ILE A 292 5.71 -15.51 2.75
CA ILE A 292 6.77 -15.30 1.77
C ILE A 292 8.11 -15.68 2.38
N ASN A 293 8.65 -16.81 1.93
CA ASN A 293 9.95 -17.29 2.40
C ASN A 293 11.09 -16.35 2.01
N TYR A 294 11.95 -16.03 2.99
CA TYR A 294 13.12 -15.19 2.77
C TYR A 294 14.31 -16.01 2.25
N HIS A 295 14.50 -15.99 0.93
CA HIS A 295 15.64 -16.53 0.18
C HIS A 295 15.66 -15.96 -1.24
N HIS A 296 16.63 -16.34 -2.05
CA HIS A 296 16.57 -16.14 -3.50
C HIS A 296 15.42 -16.96 -4.08
N PRO A 297 14.57 -16.39 -4.98
CA PRO A 297 13.41 -17.10 -5.52
C PRO A 297 13.77 -18.51 -6.02
N GLU A 298 13.01 -19.51 -5.59
CA GLU A 298 13.22 -20.91 -6.01
C GLU A 298 12.92 -21.15 -7.48
N HIS A 299 12.07 -20.31 -8.07
CA HIS A 299 11.68 -20.33 -9.47
C HIS A 299 11.30 -18.93 -9.94
N ASP A 300 11.28 -18.73 -11.26
CA ASP A 300 10.78 -17.48 -11.86
C ASP A 300 9.30 -17.26 -11.51
N PHE A 301 8.90 -16.00 -11.45
CA PHE A 301 7.52 -15.60 -11.18
C PHE A 301 7.05 -14.51 -12.14
N PHE A 302 5.84 -14.72 -12.69
CA PHE A 302 5.15 -13.82 -13.62
C PHE A 302 3.74 -13.47 -13.14
N SER A 303 3.50 -13.58 -11.83
CA SER A 303 2.27 -13.18 -11.16
C SER A 303 2.53 -13.05 -9.65
N TYR A 304 1.66 -12.35 -8.93
CA TYR A 304 1.76 -12.29 -7.46
C TYR A 304 1.57 -13.66 -6.80
N LYS A 305 0.74 -14.53 -7.40
CA LYS A 305 0.54 -15.93 -6.93
C LYS A 305 1.84 -16.73 -6.99
N ASN A 306 2.56 -16.61 -8.11
CA ASN A 306 3.84 -17.27 -8.30
C ASN A 306 4.93 -16.65 -7.40
N LEU A 307 4.91 -15.34 -7.17
CA LEU A 307 5.84 -14.66 -6.27
C LEU A 307 5.71 -15.17 -4.83
N LEU A 308 4.47 -15.32 -4.33
CA LEU A 308 4.21 -15.89 -3.00
C LEU A 308 4.81 -17.29 -2.86
N SER A 309 4.61 -18.14 -3.86
CA SER A 309 5.18 -19.50 -3.89
C SER A 309 6.70 -19.50 -3.97
N ALA A 310 7.28 -18.68 -4.85
CA ALA A 310 8.71 -18.65 -5.16
C ALA A 310 9.58 -18.17 -3.99
N GLY A 311 9.00 -17.35 -3.10
CA GLY A 311 9.74 -16.61 -2.08
C GLY A 311 10.51 -15.43 -2.66
N GLY A 312 11.27 -14.75 -1.80
CA GLY A 312 12.12 -13.65 -2.20
C GLY A 312 12.65 -12.81 -1.05
N VAL A 313 13.68 -12.00 -1.36
CA VAL A 313 14.26 -11.04 -0.43
C VAL A 313 13.41 -9.75 -0.36
N CYS A 314 14.00 -8.65 0.09
CA CYS A 314 13.31 -7.37 0.32
C CYS A 314 12.46 -6.87 -0.87
N GLY A 315 12.92 -7.00 -2.12
CA GLY A 315 12.21 -6.55 -3.32
C GLY A 315 10.84 -7.23 -3.50
N ALA A 316 10.84 -8.56 -3.62
CA ALA A 316 9.63 -9.36 -3.78
C ALA A 316 8.64 -9.16 -2.63
N ARG A 317 9.15 -9.14 -1.38
CA ARG A 317 8.34 -8.93 -0.17
C ARG A 317 7.69 -7.55 -0.14
N ALA A 318 8.41 -6.50 -0.53
CA ALA A 318 7.84 -5.16 -0.64
C ALA A 318 6.79 -5.07 -1.76
N TRP A 319 7.02 -5.70 -2.92
CA TRP A 319 6.04 -5.73 -4.01
C TRP A 319 4.74 -6.42 -3.59
N PHE A 320 4.86 -7.62 -3.01
CA PHE A 320 3.71 -8.37 -2.55
C PHE A 320 2.97 -7.65 -1.41
N GLY A 321 3.70 -7.07 -0.46
CA GLY A 321 3.11 -6.29 0.64
C GLY A 321 2.25 -5.13 0.14
N ARG A 322 2.68 -4.42 -0.90
CA ARG A 322 1.89 -3.34 -1.50
C ARG A 322 0.67 -3.89 -2.22
N PHE A 323 0.87 -4.93 -3.02
CA PHE A 323 -0.21 -5.61 -3.72
C PHE A 323 -1.32 -6.05 -2.75
N ILE A 324 -0.97 -6.76 -1.68
CA ILE A 324 -1.99 -7.31 -0.77
C ILE A 324 -2.71 -6.20 0.01
N ALA A 325 -1.99 -5.18 0.48
CA ALA A 325 -2.62 -4.04 1.14
C ALA A 325 -3.58 -3.27 0.20
N LYS A 326 -3.14 -2.97 -1.03
CA LYS A 326 -3.97 -2.28 -2.02
C LYS A 326 -5.16 -3.13 -2.48
N SER A 327 -5.05 -4.45 -2.44
CA SER A 327 -6.18 -5.37 -2.72
C SER A 327 -7.32 -5.19 -1.72
N PHE A 328 -7.01 -4.83 -0.47
CA PHE A 328 -7.99 -4.49 0.57
C PHE A 328 -8.29 -2.97 0.67
N GLY A 329 -7.85 -2.18 -0.31
CA GLY A 329 -8.12 -0.74 -0.35
C GLY A 329 -7.26 0.09 0.60
N MET A 330 -6.14 -0.43 1.09
CA MET A 330 -5.28 0.29 2.02
C MET A 330 -4.20 1.12 1.31
N PRO A 331 -4.04 2.42 1.62
CA PRO A 331 -2.99 3.26 1.05
C PRO A 331 -1.60 2.73 1.43
N THR A 332 -0.75 2.53 0.43
CA THR A 332 0.64 2.13 0.65
C THR A 332 1.60 2.97 -0.17
N TRP A 333 2.75 3.23 0.41
CA TRP A 333 3.84 3.93 -0.26
C TRP A 333 5.00 2.96 -0.46
N GLY A 334 5.30 2.71 -1.73
CA GLY A 334 6.42 1.91 -2.14
C GLY A 334 7.69 2.72 -2.14
N VAL A 335 8.81 2.09 -1.76
CA VAL A 335 10.06 2.82 -1.63
C VAL A 335 11.24 2.00 -2.14
N ARG A 336 12.14 2.65 -2.87
CA ARG A 336 13.49 2.16 -3.17
C ARG A 336 14.44 2.61 -2.05
N GLN A 337 15.30 1.69 -1.62
CA GLN A 337 16.42 1.98 -0.72
C GLN A 337 17.70 1.44 -1.39
N PRO A 338 18.90 1.96 -1.07
CA PRO A 338 20.14 1.41 -1.62
C PRO A 338 20.24 -0.09 -1.33
N GLY A 339 20.18 -0.94 -2.38
CA GLY A 339 20.21 -2.41 -2.26
C GLY A 339 18.97 -3.05 -1.63
N HIS A 340 17.95 -2.28 -1.24
CA HIS A 340 16.79 -2.75 -0.50
C HIS A 340 15.47 -2.17 -1.03
N ALA A 341 14.34 -2.79 -0.66
CA ALA A 341 13.01 -2.24 -0.88
C ALA A 341 12.27 -2.15 0.45
N ALA A 342 11.44 -1.12 0.57
CA ALA A 342 10.63 -0.86 1.75
C ALA A 342 9.17 -0.67 1.39
N ILE A 343 8.32 -0.87 2.39
CA ILE A 343 6.90 -0.58 2.32
C ILE A 343 6.51 0.22 3.56
N SER A 344 5.80 1.32 3.32
CA SER A 344 5.05 2.04 4.33
C SER A 344 3.57 1.98 4.00
N ARG A 345 2.72 2.08 5.02
CA ARG A 345 1.27 2.15 4.86
C ARG A 345 0.67 3.20 5.76
N TRP A 346 -0.55 3.59 5.42
CA TRP A 346 -1.38 4.39 6.30
C TRP A 346 -1.88 3.57 7.50
N THR A 347 -1.93 4.20 8.68
CA THR A 347 -2.64 3.74 9.88
C THR A 347 -3.34 4.93 10.54
N PRO A 348 -4.29 4.72 11.48
CA PRO A 348 -4.95 5.81 12.19
C PRO A 348 -3.99 6.72 12.96
N THR A 349 -2.85 6.19 13.42
CA THR A 349 -1.84 6.98 14.14
C THR A 349 -0.90 7.73 13.21
N GLY A 350 -0.83 7.35 11.94
CA GLY A 350 -0.04 7.99 10.89
C GLY A 350 0.56 7.00 9.90
N TRP A 351 1.42 7.47 9.02
CA TRP A 351 2.09 6.58 8.06
C TRP A 351 3.25 5.83 8.72
N MET A 352 3.23 4.50 8.68
CA MET A 352 4.22 3.64 9.33
C MET A 352 5.01 2.82 8.32
N THR A 353 6.33 2.69 8.54
CA THR A 353 7.17 1.72 7.81
C THR A 353 6.92 0.32 8.36
N CYS A 354 6.62 -0.64 7.49
CA CYS A 354 6.44 -2.05 7.87
C CYS A 354 7.70 -2.86 7.57
N LEU A 355 8.30 -2.69 6.40
CA LEU A 355 9.52 -3.39 5.99
C LEU A 355 10.56 -2.38 5.49
N GLY A 356 11.82 -2.57 5.87
CA GLY A 356 12.96 -1.75 5.42
C GLY A 356 13.44 -0.71 6.43
N GLY A 357 14.44 0.10 6.04
CA GLY A 357 15.19 1.00 6.93
C GLY A 357 14.51 2.31 7.34
N GLY A 358 13.19 2.44 7.17
CA GLY A 358 12.44 3.67 7.50
C GLY A 358 12.62 4.83 6.51
N TYR A 359 11.99 5.97 6.80
CA TYR A 359 11.92 7.13 5.89
C TYR A 359 13.28 7.79 5.59
N VAL A 360 14.24 7.73 6.52
CA VAL A 360 15.59 8.31 6.33
C VAL A 360 16.35 7.62 5.20
N ALA A 361 16.17 6.30 5.05
CA ALA A 361 16.82 5.51 4.00
C ALA A 361 16.00 5.43 2.70
N SER A 362 14.84 6.08 2.67
CA SER A 362 13.79 5.88 1.67
C SER A 362 13.84 6.91 0.55
N ARG A 363 13.71 6.45 -0.69
CA ARG A 363 13.64 7.27 -1.90
C ARG A 363 12.59 6.72 -2.87
N TRP A 364 11.95 7.60 -3.62
CA TRP A 364 10.95 7.20 -4.62
C TRP A 364 11.01 8.10 -5.84
N ASN A 365 11.16 7.48 -7.01
CA ASN A 365 10.91 8.16 -8.28
C ASN A 365 9.40 8.22 -8.46
N ASP A 366 8.82 9.27 -7.92
CA ASP A 366 7.38 9.46 -7.92
C ASP A 366 6.91 9.93 -9.31
N PRO A 367 6.18 9.08 -10.07
CA PRO A 367 5.72 9.44 -11.41
C PRO A 367 4.87 10.71 -11.41
N ARG A 368 4.22 11.04 -10.28
CA ARG A 368 3.41 12.25 -10.12
C ARG A 368 4.23 13.51 -10.37
N TYR A 369 5.51 13.48 -10.02
CA TYR A 369 6.42 14.60 -10.18
C TYR A 369 7.22 14.54 -11.49
N GLY A 370 7.23 13.42 -12.21
CA GLY A 370 7.89 13.29 -13.51
C GLY A 370 9.37 13.69 -13.46
N SER A 371 9.81 14.58 -14.36
CA SER A 371 11.17 15.13 -14.38
C SER A 371 11.48 16.13 -13.25
N ARG A 372 10.50 16.45 -12.38
CA ARG A 372 10.67 17.44 -11.29
C ARG A 372 11.52 16.92 -10.12
N GLY A 373 11.82 15.62 -10.05
CA GLY A 373 12.85 15.08 -9.16
C GLY A 373 12.47 13.80 -8.41
N GLU A 374 13.47 13.20 -7.76
CA GLU A 374 13.29 12.09 -6.83
C GLU A 374 12.76 12.60 -5.48
N ARG A 375 11.76 11.91 -4.94
CA ARG A 375 11.16 12.21 -3.64
C ARG A 375 11.86 11.44 -2.52
N LEU A 376 12.21 12.12 -1.42
CA LEU A 376 12.78 11.49 -0.24
C LEU A 376 11.69 10.97 0.71
N GLY A 377 12.02 9.96 1.51
CA GLY A 377 11.09 9.43 2.53
C GLY A 377 10.70 10.44 3.59
N LEU A 378 11.64 11.28 4.03
CA LEU A 378 11.35 12.33 5.00
C LEU A 378 10.40 13.38 4.42
N ASP A 379 10.53 13.70 3.14
CA ASP A 379 9.62 14.61 2.44
C ASP A 379 8.20 14.03 2.31
N PHE A 380 8.09 12.71 2.08
CA PHE A 380 6.81 12.00 2.14
C PHE A 380 6.20 12.02 3.55
N GLU A 381 6.99 11.66 4.56
CA GLU A 381 6.54 11.65 5.94
C GLU A 381 6.05 13.05 6.38
N GLU A 382 6.79 14.10 6.06
CA GLU A 382 6.42 15.48 6.38
C GLU A 382 5.12 15.90 5.68
N GLU A 383 4.95 15.65 4.37
CA GLU A 383 3.70 15.96 3.67
C GLU A 383 2.51 15.22 4.30
N THR A 384 2.68 13.95 4.65
CA THR A 384 1.60 13.17 5.26
C THR A 384 1.19 13.72 6.62
N LYS A 385 2.16 14.15 7.44
CA LYS A 385 1.88 14.78 8.73
C LYS A 385 1.19 16.13 8.53
N ALA A 386 1.70 16.96 7.63
CA ALA A 386 1.12 18.26 7.33
C ALA A 386 -0.34 18.15 6.86
N ARG A 387 -0.64 17.22 5.94
CA ARG A 387 -2.01 16.94 5.46
C ARG A 387 -2.94 16.40 6.54
N ASN A 388 -2.40 15.64 7.50
CA ASN A 388 -3.19 15.06 8.58
C ASN A 388 -3.44 16.05 9.72
N ASN A 389 -2.51 16.97 9.98
CA ASN A 389 -2.60 17.90 11.10
C ASN A 389 -3.34 19.18 10.73
N ALA A 390 -3.21 19.66 9.49
CA ALA A 390 -3.86 20.88 9.03
C ALA A 390 -5.31 20.63 8.59
N CYS A 391 -6.19 21.59 8.86
CA CYS A 391 -7.51 21.63 8.22
C CYS A 391 -7.35 21.71 6.70
N PRO A 392 -8.16 21.01 5.89
CA PRO A 392 -8.05 21.05 4.42
C PRO A 392 -8.09 22.46 3.82
N CYS A 393 -8.84 23.37 4.43
CA CYS A 393 -8.94 24.77 3.99
C CYS A 393 -7.62 25.53 4.20
N ASP A 394 -7.00 25.36 5.36
CA ASP A 394 -5.73 26.02 5.70
C ASP A 394 -4.56 25.41 4.93
N TYR A 395 -4.56 24.09 4.77
CA TYR A 395 -3.60 23.40 3.91
C TYR A 395 -3.70 23.91 2.47
N TYR A 396 -4.92 24.07 1.95
CA TYR A 396 -5.07 24.64 0.61
C TYR A 396 -4.53 26.07 0.49
N LYS A 397 -4.97 26.96 1.40
CA LYS A 397 -4.65 28.40 1.34
C LYS A 397 -3.17 28.69 1.55
N SER A 398 -2.54 28.01 2.50
CA SER A 398 -1.19 28.33 2.95
C SER A 398 -0.12 27.37 2.45
N MET A 399 -0.50 26.16 2.00
CA MET A 399 0.43 25.22 1.37
C MET A 399 0.22 25.09 -0.14
N CYS A 400 -0.97 24.66 -0.59
CA CYS A 400 -1.17 24.37 -2.02
C CYS A 400 -0.96 25.61 -2.90
N LEU A 401 -1.51 26.78 -2.52
CA LEU A 401 -1.31 28.01 -3.28
C LEU A 401 0.14 28.50 -3.25
N LEU A 402 0.86 28.24 -2.17
CA LEU A 402 2.27 28.59 -2.05
C LEU A 402 3.16 27.70 -2.94
N GLU A 403 2.85 26.41 -3.05
CA GLU A 403 3.48 25.52 -4.03
C GLU A 403 3.15 25.95 -5.47
N CYS A 404 1.91 26.38 -5.73
CA CYS A 404 1.51 26.94 -7.02
C CYS A 404 2.27 28.23 -7.35
N LEU A 405 2.53 29.09 -6.36
CA LEU A 405 3.34 30.29 -6.54
C LEU A 405 4.78 29.92 -6.96
N ALA A 406 5.40 28.99 -6.25
CA ALA A 406 6.73 28.51 -6.58
C ALA A 406 6.80 27.88 -7.98
N ASP A 407 5.84 27.01 -8.34
CA ASP A 407 5.73 26.43 -9.69
C ASP A 407 5.57 27.51 -10.76
N SER A 408 4.68 28.47 -10.53
CA SER A 408 4.41 29.58 -11.44
C SER A 408 5.65 30.42 -11.70
N LEU A 409 6.51 30.60 -10.69
CA LEU A 409 7.77 31.33 -10.82
C LEU A 409 8.94 30.48 -11.33
N GLY A 410 8.72 29.20 -11.60
CA GLY A 410 9.72 28.29 -12.16
C GLY A 410 10.69 27.71 -11.12
N GLU A 411 10.33 27.78 -9.83
CA GLU A 411 11.13 27.19 -8.76
C GLU A 411 10.85 25.69 -8.63
N THR A 412 11.81 24.88 -9.08
CA THR A 412 11.69 23.42 -9.07
C THR A 412 11.56 22.87 -7.65
N VAL A 413 10.95 21.69 -7.53
CA VAL A 413 10.96 20.89 -6.30
C VAL A 413 12.40 20.71 -5.82
N MET A 414 12.59 20.80 -4.51
CA MET A 414 13.88 20.74 -3.84
C MET A 414 13.74 20.01 -2.50
N GLN A 415 14.87 19.49 -2.02
CA GLN A 415 14.93 18.61 -0.85
C GLN A 415 15.42 19.32 0.43
N ALA A 416 15.90 20.55 0.28
CA ALA A 416 16.42 21.38 1.35
C ALA A 416 16.12 22.84 0.99
N ILE A 417 16.17 23.73 2.00
CA ILE A 417 16.07 25.17 1.80
C ILE A 417 17.17 25.65 0.83
N ASP A 418 16.80 26.53 -0.08
CA ASP A 418 17.65 27.16 -1.08
C ASP A 418 17.29 28.65 -1.14
N SER A 419 18.25 29.51 -0.84
CA SER A 419 18.06 30.96 -0.83
C SER A 419 17.76 31.55 -2.21
N LYS A 420 18.05 30.81 -3.30
CA LYS A 420 17.74 31.20 -4.68
C LYS A 420 16.36 30.74 -5.13
N LYS A 421 15.67 29.93 -4.32
CA LYS A 421 14.31 29.42 -4.58
C LYS A 421 13.45 29.72 -3.35
N CYS A 422 13.26 31.00 -3.08
CA CYS A 422 12.69 31.46 -1.82
C CYS A 422 11.23 31.03 -1.66
N TRP A 423 10.41 31.01 -2.71
CA TRP A 423 9.00 30.62 -2.60
C TRP A 423 8.83 29.12 -2.34
N ARG A 424 9.68 28.29 -2.94
CA ARG A 424 9.73 26.86 -2.68
C ARG A 424 10.26 26.59 -1.28
N SER A 425 11.31 27.30 -0.85
CA SER A 425 11.79 27.26 0.54
C SER A 425 10.70 27.61 1.53
N LEU A 426 9.91 28.66 1.25
CA LEU A 426 8.79 29.06 2.08
C LEU A 426 7.72 27.95 2.19
N SER A 427 7.44 27.25 1.08
CA SER A 427 6.53 26.10 1.09
C SER A 427 7.04 24.95 1.97
N LEU A 428 8.35 24.68 1.94
CA LEU A 428 8.95 23.65 2.80
C LEU A 428 8.85 24.04 4.28
N VAL A 429 9.12 25.32 4.60
CA VAL A 429 8.98 25.85 5.96
C VAL A 429 7.54 25.68 6.45
N GLN A 430 6.56 26.14 5.67
CA GLN A 430 5.15 26.05 6.03
C GLN A 430 4.68 24.60 6.19
N ARG A 431 5.16 23.68 5.35
CA ARG A 431 4.78 22.27 5.43
C ARG A 431 5.26 21.65 6.73
N ARG A 432 6.49 21.98 7.13
CA ARG A 432 7.06 21.50 8.38
C ARG A 432 6.35 22.08 9.61
N VAL A 433 5.97 23.37 9.57
CA VAL A 433 5.11 23.98 10.60
C VAL A 433 3.80 23.19 10.76
N PHE A 434 3.13 22.83 9.67
CA PHE A 434 1.94 21.99 9.74
C PHE A 434 2.23 20.57 10.23
N ALA A 435 3.35 19.96 9.81
CA ALA A 435 3.73 18.62 10.24
C ALA A 435 4.06 18.53 11.75
N GLU A 436 4.54 19.61 12.34
CA GLU A 436 4.88 19.72 13.77
C GLU A 436 3.72 20.24 14.63
N SER A 437 2.68 20.81 14.01
CA SER A 437 1.47 21.28 14.70
C SER A 437 0.68 20.12 15.32
N PRO A 438 0.02 20.32 16.47
CA PRO A 438 -0.86 19.31 17.05
C PRO A 438 -1.97 18.94 16.05
N LYS A 439 -2.31 17.65 15.99
CA LYS A 439 -3.40 17.15 15.14
C LYS A 439 -4.71 17.85 15.49
N ASP A 440 -5.45 18.25 14.46
CA ASP A 440 -6.82 18.72 14.64
C ASP A 440 -7.71 17.57 15.14
N VAL A 441 -8.20 17.71 16.39
CA VAL A 441 -8.98 16.71 17.13
C VAL A 441 -10.29 16.35 16.41
N VAL A 442 -10.84 17.27 15.61
CA VAL A 442 -12.09 17.05 14.87
C VAL A 442 -11.90 16.02 13.75
N GLY A 443 -10.73 16.02 13.10
CA GLY A 443 -10.38 15.05 12.05
C GLY A 443 -10.15 13.63 12.61
N GLU A 444 -9.59 13.53 13.83
CA GLU A 444 -9.28 12.26 14.49
C GLU A 444 -10.55 11.46 14.84
N LEU A 445 -11.60 12.13 15.35
CA LEU A 445 -12.88 11.50 15.69
C LEU A 445 -13.61 10.91 14.47
N SER A 446 -13.45 11.54 13.30
CA SER A 446 -14.11 11.10 12.06
C SER A 446 -13.44 9.89 11.38
N ARG A 447 -12.17 9.60 11.70
CA ARG A 447 -11.38 8.50 11.11
C ARG A 447 -11.26 7.27 12.04
N ASN A 448 -11.74 7.38 13.28
CA ASN A 448 -11.81 6.27 14.23
C ASN A 448 -13.05 5.40 13.98
N VAL A 449 -13.02 4.63 12.89
CA VAL A 449 -14.03 3.59 12.62
C VAL A 449 -13.64 2.31 13.37
N ALA A 450 -14.65 1.58 13.86
CA ALA A 450 -14.48 0.33 14.60
C ALA A 450 -13.69 -0.74 13.82
N ALA A 451 -13.26 -1.79 14.56
CA ALA A 451 -12.51 -2.93 14.03
C ALA A 451 -13.16 -3.54 12.77
N SER A 452 -12.33 -4.16 11.93
CA SER A 452 -12.65 -4.72 10.60
C SER A 452 -14.11 -5.19 10.45
N THR A 453 -14.90 -4.47 9.65
CA THR A 453 -16.27 -4.87 9.26
C THR A 453 -16.30 -5.61 7.92
N ILE A 454 -15.15 -6.10 7.41
CA ILE A 454 -15.12 -6.98 6.24
C ILE A 454 -16.13 -8.09 6.49
N ARG A 455 -17.21 -8.10 5.70
CA ARG A 455 -18.37 -8.93 5.99
C ARG A 455 -17.91 -10.38 6.06
N LYS A 456 -18.19 -11.04 7.18
CA LYS A 456 -18.04 -12.49 7.31
C LYS A 456 -19.01 -13.23 6.39
N ASP A 457 -20.07 -12.53 5.94
CA ASP A 457 -21.07 -13.05 5.02
C ASP A 457 -20.55 -13.01 3.59
N THR A 458 -19.71 -13.98 3.23
CA THR A 458 -19.87 -14.56 1.90
C THR A 458 -21.16 -15.36 1.94
N THR A 459 -22.16 -15.00 1.13
CA THR A 459 -23.17 -15.95 0.68
C THR A 459 -22.45 -17.25 0.38
N PRO A 460 -22.78 -18.36 1.08
CA PRO A 460 -22.21 -19.65 0.76
C PRO A 460 -22.41 -19.87 -0.74
N LEU A 461 -21.36 -20.25 -1.47
CA LEU A 461 -21.57 -21.13 -2.63
C LEU A 461 -22.54 -22.19 -2.14
N GLU A 462 -23.76 -22.23 -2.69
CA GLU A 462 -24.91 -22.99 -2.20
C GLU A 462 -24.51 -24.29 -1.47
N SER A 463 -24.35 -24.19 -0.15
CA SER A 463 -24.39 -25.31 0.78
C SER A 463 -24.97 -24.75 2.06
N SER A 464 -26.27 -24.96 2.22
CA SER A 464 -27.08 -24.51 3.34
C SER A 464 -26.60 -25.09 4.67
N CYS A 465 -25.88 -24.35 5.50
CA CYS A 465 -25.60 -24.78 6.88
C CYS A 465 -25.40 -23.57 7.81
N ASP A 466 -26.40 -23.30 8.67
CA ASP A 466 -26.20 -22.65 9.97
C ASP A 466 -25.48 -23.68 10.87
N GLU A 467 -24.25 -23.42 11.30
CA GLU A 467 -23.57 -24.30 12.26
C GLU A 467 -22.91 -23.52 13.40
N THR A 468 -23.44 -23.79 14.60
CA THR A 468 -22.91 -23.38 15.89
C THR A 468 -21.58 -24.08 16.18
N ALA A 469 -20.64 -23.33 16.75
CA ALA A 469 -19.38 -23.85 17.27
C ALA A 469 -19.61 -24.94 18.34
N GLY A 470 -18.94 -26.08 18.19
CA GLY A 470 -18.78 -27.10 19.23
C GLY A 470 -19.08 -28.53 18.75
N ASP A 471 -18.07 -29.39 18.85
CA ASP A 471 -18.12 -30.87 19.04
C ASP A 471 -18.92 -31.79 18.10
N VAL A 472 -19.56 -31.33 17.03
CA VAL A 472 -20.43 -32.23 16.25
C VAL A 472 -19.76 -32.70 14.97
N VAL A 473 -19.52 -34.02 14.88
CA VAL A 473 -19.40 -34.70 13.58
C VAL A 473 -20.71 -34.53 12.85
N VAL A 474 -20.72 -33.75 11.77
CA VAL A 474 -21.93 -33.56 10.97
C VAL A 474 -21.99 -34.68 9.94
N GLN A 475 -23.04 -35.49 10.03
CA GLN A 475 -23.34 -36.47 8.99
C GLN A 475 -24.06 -35.74 7.85
N GLN A 476 -23.34 -35.44 6.76
CA GLN A 476 -23.90 -34.84 5.55
C GLN A 476 -23.75 -35.81 4.40
N ASP A 477 -24.84 -36.11 3.67
CA ASP A 477 -24.82 -36.93 2.45
C ASP A 477 -24.05 -38.27 2.55
N LYS A 478 -24.18 -38.96 3.69
CA LYS A 478 -23.48 -40.21 4.05
C LYS A 478 -21.99 -40.07 4.38
N CYS A 479 -21.45 -38.86 4.42
CA CYS A 479 -20.08 -38.57 4.84
C CYS A 479 -20.05 -38.06 6.29
N TYR A 480 -18.94 -38.28 6.99
CA TYR A 480 -18.68 -37.73 8.31
C TYR A 480 -17.65 -36.60 8.20
N ILE A 481 -17.99 -35.41 8.70
CA ILE A 481 -17.10 -34.25 8.70
C ILE A 481 -16.53 -34.05 10.11
N ILE A 482 -15.21 -34.05 10.25
CA ILE A 482 -14.52 -33.73 11.51
C ILE A 482 -13.83 -32.37 11.34
N PRO A 483 -14.19 -31.34 12.13
CA PRO A 483 -13.52 -30.05 12.08
C PRO A 483 -12.02 -30.18 12.34
N ALA A 484 -11.18 -29.52 11.55
CA ALA A 484 -9.73 -29.61 11.73
C ALA A 484 -9.28 -29.09 13.11
N SER A 485 -10.06 -28.21 13.74
CA SER A 485 -9.81 -27.66 15.08
C SER A 485 -10.15 -28.61 16.23
N SER A 486 -10.80 -29.75 16.00
CA SER A 486 -11.20 -30.70 17.05
C SER A 486 -10.09 -31.72 17.41
N PHE A 487 -8.83 -31.31 17.30
CA PHE A 487 -7.69 -32.15 17.65
C PHE A 487 -7.58 -32.35 19.16
N THR A 488 -7.02 -33.48 19.60
CA THR A 488 -7.06 -33.94 20.99
C THR A 488 -5.77 -33.68 21.77
N ASN A 489 -4.67 -33.36 21.09
CA ASN A 489 -3.40 -33.04 21.71
C ASN A 489 -3.23 -31.54 22.01
N GLN A 490 -2.30 -31.19 22.91
CA GLN A 490 -1.97 -29.78 23.11
C GLN A 490 -1.33 -29.20 21.83
N PRO A 491 -1.77 -28.01 21.38
CA PRO A 491 -1.26 -27.42 20.15
C PRO A 491 0.23 -27.06 20.29
N SER A 492 1.02 -27.39 19.28
CA SER A 492 2.42 -26.95 19.20
C SER A 492 2.49 -25.45 18.88
N LYS A 493 3.66 -24.82 19.10
CA LYS A 493 3.89 -23.41 18.71
C LYS A 493 3.74 -23.18 17.20
N ALA A 494 3.82 -24.24 16.39
CA ALA A 494 3.68 -24.17 14.95
C ALA A 494 2.21 -24.26 14.47
N LEU A 495 1.26 -24.50 15.38
CA LEU A 495 -0.16 -24.66 15.07
C LEU A 495 -0.94 -23.42 15.50
N LEU A 496 -1.71 -22.85 14.58
CA LEU A 496 -2.61 -21.73 14.84
C LEU A 496 -4.05 -22.19 14.62
N VAL A 497 -4.93 -21.95 15.59
CA VAL A 497 -6.38 -22.11 15.44
C VAL A 497 -6.98 -20.73 15.20
N MET A 498 -7.77 -20.58 14.15
CA MET A 498 -8.24 -19.27 13.68
C MET A 498 -9.70 -19.36 13.23
N PRO A 499 -10.53 -18.35 13.47
CA PRO A 499 -11.89 -18.30 12.90
C PRO A 499 -11.85 -18.34 11.37
N SER A 500 -12.75 -19.08 10.75
CA SER A 500 -12.86 -19.21 9.30
C SER A 500 -13.96 -18.29 8.72
N PHE A 501 -13.73 -17.79 7.51
CA PHE A 501 -14.80 -17.12 6.73
C PHE A 501 -15.86 -18.10 6.20
N LEU A 502 -15.63 -19.41 6.28
CA LEU A 502 -16.64 -20.44 6.01
C LEU A 502 -17.49 -20.80 7.25
N GLY A 503 -17.36 -20.05 8.36
CA GLY A 503 -17.95 -20.40 9.65
C GLY A 503 -17.06 -21.37 10.47
N GLY A 504 -17.27 -21.43 11.78
CA GLY A 504 -16.41 -22.20 12.71
C GLY A 504 -14.93 -21.82 12.65
N ASP A 505 -14.05 -22.75 13.03
CA ASP A 505 -12.60 -22.54 13.06
C ASP A 505 -11.88 -23.32 11.94
N GLN A 506 -10.65 -22.90 11.65
CA GLN A 506 -9.69 -23.59 10.78
C GLN A 506 -8.32 -23.65 11.47
N VAL A 507 -7.51 -24.62 11.07
CA VAL A 507 -6.16 -24.81 11.61
C VAL A 507 -5.12 -24.44 10.55
N HIS A 508 -4.10 -23.69 10.95
CA HIS A 508 -2.94 -23.40 10.11
C HIS A 508 -1.68 -23.99 10.74
N LEU A 509 -1.07 -24.90 9.98
CA LEU A 509 0.25 -25.46 10.25
C LEU A 509 1.29 -24.51 9.64
N SER A 510 1.92 -23.70 10.49
CA SER A 510 2.94 -22.73 10.05
C SER A 510 4.22 -23.42 9.56
N SER A 511 5.00 -22.69 8.76
CA SER A 511 6.36 -23.10 8.42
C SER A 511 7.27 -22.96 9.66
N ALA A 512 8.14 -23.94 9.92
CA ALA A 512 9.04 -23.93 11.09
C ALA A 512 10.04 -22.75 11.14
N LYS A 513 10.14 -21.93 10.09
CA LYS A 513 11.10 -20.82 9.96
C LYS A 513 10.70 -19.55 10.74
N TYR A 514 9.60 -19.58 11.48
CA TYR A 514 8.85 -18.40 11.91
C TYR A 514 9.44 -17.56 13.07
N MET A 515 10.61 -17.90 13.63
CA MET A 515 11.03 -17.31 14.92
C MET A 515 12.31 -16.46 14.88
N GLY A 516 12.87 -16.13 13.70
CA GLY A 516 14.03 -15.24 13.63
C GLY A 516 15.29 -15.78 14.34
N ASP A 517 15.32 -17.08 14.56
CA ASP A 517 16.41 -17.84 15.15
C ASP A 517 16.80 -18.92 14.14
N ASP A 518 17.97 -18.77 13.52
CA ASP A 518 18.54 -19.75 12.58
C ASP A 518 18.77 -21.12 13.25
N SER A 519 18.69 -21.21 14.59
CA SER A 519 18.79 -22.47 15.34
C SER A 519 17.47 -23.26 15.45
N ALA A 520 16.35 -22.72 14.97
CA ALA A 520 15.05 -23.41 14.93
C ALA A 520 14.87 -24.33 13.69
N PHE A 521 15.91 -24.51 12.87
CA PHE A 521 15.86 -25.36 11.67
C PHE A 521 15.66 -26.86 11.96
N ASN A 522 15.92 -27.29 13.20
CA ASN A 522 15.67 -28.64 13.64
C ASN A 522 14.65 -28.59 14.77
N LYS A 523 13.38 -28.98 14.48
CA LYS A 523 12.43 -29.65 15.40
C LYS A 523 10.97 -29.60 14.89
N LEU A 524 10.72 -30.07 13.66
CA LEU A 524 9.41 -30.69 13.37
C LEU A 524 9.37 -32.15 13.82
N GLN A 525 10.54 -32.76 14.09
CA GLN A 525 10.63 -34.10 14.67
C GLN A 525 10.23 -34.16 16.16
N ASP A 526 10.25 -33.04 16.92
CA ASP A 526 9.90 -33.00 18.36
C ASP A 526 8.50 -32.41 18.66
N GLN A 527 7.71 -31.95 17.68
CA GLN A 527 6.52 -31.11 17.91
C GLN A 527 5.15 -31.78 17.70
N GLY A 528 5.08 -33.10 17.85
CA GLY A 528 3.86 -33.77 18.32
C GLY A 528 2.66 -33.88 17.36
N GLY A 529 2.80 -33.55 16.07
CA GLY A 529 1.75 -33.77 15.06
C GLY A 529 0.38 -33.15 15.40
N ILE A 530 -0.64 -33.41 14.58
CA ILE A 530 -2.04 -33.20 14.99
C ILE A 530 -2.66 -34.56 15.26
N MET A 531 -3.28 -34.72 16.43
CA MET A 531 -3.95 -35.97 16.80
C MET A 531 -5.47 -35.79 16.78
N TYR A 532 -6.18 -36.70 16.14
CA TYR A 532 -7.64 -36.77 16.17
C TYR A 532 -8.05 -38.12 16.74
N THR A 533 -8.95 -38.11 17.72
CA THR A 533 -9.57 -39.34 18.23
C THR A 533 -10.93 -39.50 17.57
N ILE A 534 -11.14 -40.61 16.86
CA ILE A 534 -12.39 -40.90 16.17
C ILE A 534 -13.51 -41.05 17.21
N PRO A 535 -14.59 -40.25 17.09
CA PRO A 535 -15.65 -40.24 18.08
C PRO A 535 -16.60 -41.44 17.88
N LYS A 536 -17.47 -41.69 18.87
CA LYS A 536 -18.27 -42.93 18.94
C LYS A 536 -19.34 -43.03 17.85
N GLU A 537 -19.70 -41.88 17.29
CA GLU A 537 -20.72 -41.70 16.27
C GLU A 537 -20.27 -42.23 14.89
N ILE A 538 -18.96 -42.44 14.70
CA ILE A 538 -18.39 -43.00 13.46
C ILE A 538 -18.26 -44.53 13.62
N PRO A 539 -19.08 -45.32 12.89
CA PRO A 539 -19.07 -46.78 13.01
C PRO A 539 -17.75 -47.40 12.59
N LYS A 540 -17.48 -48.59 13.11
CA LYS A 540 -16.35 -49.40 12.66
C LYS A 540 -16.53 -49.78 11.18
N GLY A 541 -15.53 -49.51 10.34
CA GLY A 541 -15.61 -49.77 8.90
C GLY A 541 -14.44 -49.20 8.11
N PHE A 542 -14.47 -49.42 6.79
CA PHE A 542 -13.54 -48.78 5.86
C PHE A 542 -14.11 -47.43 5.40
N TYR A 543 -13.24 -46.43 5.34
CA TYR A 543 -13.56 -45.08 4.91
C TYR A 543 -12.51 -44.58 3.90
N THR A 544 -12.91 -43.73 2.97
CA THR A 544 -12.00 -42.83 2.27
C THR A 544 -11.87 -41.54 3.09
N LEU A 545 -10.64 -41.17 3.43
CA LEU A 545 -10.31 -39.94 4.12
C LEU A 545 -9.71 -38.94 3.14
N SER A 546 -10.24 -37.72 3.14
CA SER A 546 -9.63 -36.56 2.49
C SER A 546 -9.63 -35.34 3.42
N PHE A 547 -8.73 -34.38 3.17
CA PHE A 547 -8.64 -33.14 3.93
C PHE A 547 -9.03 -31.96 3.04
N LYS A 548 -9.88 -31.06 3.54
CA LYS A 548 -10.15 -29.78 2.90
C LYS A 548 -9.09 -28.77 3.32
N ILE A 549 -8.28 -28.32 2.37
CA ILE A 549 -7.04 -27.59 2.64
C ILE A 549 -6.86 -26.34 1.76
N VAL A 550 -5.94 -25.47 2.17
CA VAL A 550 -5.42 -24.34 1.39
C VAL A 550 -3.90 -24.33 1.46
N THR A 551 -3.26 -24.08 0.33
CA THR A 551 -1.81 -24.02 0.13
C THR A 551 -1.44 -22.89 -0.82
N VAL A 552 -0.34 -22.20 -0.52
CA VAL A 552 0.17 -21.08 -1.34
C VAL A 552 1.53 -21.34 -1.95
N HIS A 553 2.21 -22.41 -1.54
CA HIS A 553 3.48 -22.87 -2.13
C HIS A 553 3.26 -24.09 -3.01
N ARG A 554 3.92 -24.07 -4.18
CA ARG A 554 3.91 -25.13 -5.19
C ARG A 554 4.51 -26.43 -4.67
N PHE A 555 5.57 -26.35 -3.86
CA PHE A 555 6.26 -27.50 -3.32
C PHE A 555 5.86 -27.68 -1.85
N GLN A 556 5.28 -28.84 -1.54
CA GLN A 556 4.85 -29.20 -0.19
C GLN A 556 5.37 -30.62 0.09
N PRO A 557 6.02 -30.87 1.24
CA PRO A 557 6.27 -32.24 1.68
C PRO A 557 4.95 -32.97 1.91
N VAL A 558 4.94 -34.29 1.72
CA VAL A 558 3.76 -35.14 1.95
C VAL A 558 3.27 -35.02 3.39
N LEU A 559 1.97 -35.24 3.57
CA LEU A 559 1.35 -35.37 4.89
C LEU A 559 1.38 -36.85 5.27
N HIS A 560 2.16 -37.19 6.30
CA HIS A 560 2.17 -38.53 6.87
C HIS A 560 0.98 -38.67 7.82
N LEU A 561 0.17 -39.69 7.57
CA LEU A 561 -0.96 -40.08 8.40
C LEU A 561 -0.65 -41.44 9.04
N ALA A 562 -0.51 -41.48 10.36
CA ALA A 562 -0.50 -42.73 11.12
C ALA A 562 -1.88 -42.98 11.74
N VAL A 563 -2.42 -44.17 11.50
CA VAL A 563 -3.71 -44.64 12.05
C VAL A 563 -3.40 -45.69 13.12
N GLU A 564 -3.75 -45.39 14.37
CA GLU A 564 -3.44 -46.23 15.53
C GLU A 564 -4.72 -46.71 16.23
N GLY A 565 -4.68 -47.92 16.79
CA GLY A 565 -5.76 -48.43 17.66
C GLY A 565 -7.05 -48.79 16.92
N PHE A 566 -6.94 -49.44 15.76
CA PHE A 566 -8.09 -49.90 14.96
C PHE A 566 -8.41 -51.41 15.11
N GLU A 567 -7.57 -52.17 15.85
CA GLU A 567 -7.76 -53.58 16.22
C GLU A 567 -7.65 -53.79 17.74
N GLU A 568 -8.11 -54.93 18.27
CA GLU A 568 -7.98 -55.29 19.70
C GLU A 568 -6.51 -55.44 20.16
N ASN A 569 -5.55 -55.48 19.22
CA ASN A 569 -4.13 -55.30 19.46
C ASN A 569 -3.75 -53.81 19.29
N PHE A 570 -3.53 -53.13 20.42
CA PHE A 570 -3.21 -51.70 20.50
C PHE A 570 -1.86 -51.28 19.85
N ASP A 571 -1.11 -52.21 19.23
CA ASP A 571 0.22 -51.96 18.65
C ASP A 571 0.23 -51.84 17.10
N ALA A 572 -0.90 -52.02 16.42
CA ALA A 572 -0.96 -51.88 14.96
C ALA A 572 -1.00 -50.39 14.54
N VAL A 573 -0.04 -49.98 13.71
CA VAL A 573 0.06 -48.64 13.11
C VAL A 573 0.04 -48.77 11.59
N ASP A 574 -0.95 -48.18 10.95
CA ASP A 574 -1.03 -48.07 9.49
C ASP A 574 -0.56 -46.68 9.05
N ILE A 575 0.38 -46.59 8.11
CA ILE A 575 1.02 -45.34 7.71
C ILE A 575 0.71 -45.04 6.25
N HIS A 576 0.17 -43.86 5.99
CA HIS A 576 -0.16 -43.37 4.66
C HIS A 576 0.59 -42.07 4.35
N GLU A 577 0.98 -41.92 3.09
CA GLU A 577 1.56 -40.67 2.57
C GLU A 577 0.53 -39.98 1.67
N ILE A 578 0.19 -38.74 2.01
CA ILE A 578 -0.83 -37.97 1.31
C ILE A 578 -0.15 -36.82 0.59
N GLU A 579 -0.23 -36.83 -0.75
CA GLU A 579 0.21 -35.70 -1.56
C GLU A 579 -0.65 -34.47 -1.27
N ILE A 580 0.00 -33.33 -1.02
CA ILE A 580 -0.66 -32.06 -0.77
C ILE A 580 -0.74 -31.29 -2.10
N PRO A 581 -1.94 -31.07 -2.66
CA PRO A 581 -2.10 -30.31 -3.91
C PRO A 581 -1.74 -28.82 -3.73
N TYR A 582 -1.23 -28.22 -4.81
CA TYR A 582 -1.05 -26.77 -4.90
C TYR A 582 -2.38 -26.11 -5.29
N THR A 583 -3.09 -25.59 -4.29
CA THR A 583 -4.43 -25.00 -4.43
C THR A 583 -4.42 -23.52 -4.82
N VAL A 584 -3.23 -22.91 -4.87
CA VAL A 584 -3.05 -21.49 -5.21
C VAL A 584 -3.89 -20.56 -4.32
N GLY A 585 -4.08 -20.94 -3.06
CA GLY A 585 -4.83 -20.13 -2.09
C GLY A 585 -6.35 -20.30 -2.10
N ALA A 586 -6.91 -21.19 -2.93
CA ALA A 586 -8.31 -21.58 -2.85
C ALA A 586 -8.50 -22.82 -1.95
N TRP A 587 -9.72 -23.09 -1.50
CA TRP A 587 -10.04 -24.36 -0.84
C TRP A 587 -9.99 -25.49 -1.87
N GLY A 588 -9.24 -26.55 -1.55
CA GLY A 588 -9.17 -27.80 -2.32
C GLY A 588 -9.29 -29.02 -1.40
N LYS A 589 -9.31 -30.21 -2.00
CA LYS A 589 -9.26 -31.49 -1.27
C LYS A 589 -7.96 -32.23 -1.59
N THR A 590 -7.40 -32.93 -0.61
CA THR A 590 -6.30 -33.89 -0.85
C THR A 590 -6.79 -35.10 -1.64
N GLN A 591 -5.86 -35.93 -2.11
CA GLN A 591 -6.20 -37.28 -2.56
C GLN A 591 -6.87 -38.07 -1.43
N GLU A 592 -7.78 -38.96 -1.82
CA GLU A 592 -8.49 -39.85 -0.91
C GLU A 592 -7.60 -41.04 -0.52
N VAL A 593 -7.60 -41.38 0.76
CA VAL A 593 -6.88 -42.53 1.29
C VAL A 593 -7.85 -43.48 1.96
N LYS A 594 -7.79 -44.77 1.60
CA LYS A 594 -8.61 -45.80 2.21
C LYS A 594 -8.00 -46.20 3.56
N ILE A 595 -8.75 -45.99 4.63
CA ILE A 595 -8.34 -46.32 5.99
C ILE A 595 -9.43 -47.12 6.71
N PHE A 596 -9.02 -47.96 7.66
CA PHE A 596 -9.95 -48.67 8.54
C PHE A 596 -10.07 -47.92 9.87
N LEU A 597 -11.30 -47.61 10.27
CA LEU A 597 -11.57 -46.84 11.49
C LEU A 597 -12.46 -47.64 12.43
N SER A 598 -12.28 -47.38 13.72
CA SER A 598 -13.21 -47.78 14.79
C SER A 598 -13.35 -46.65 15.81
N PRO A 599 -14.44 -46.62 16.61
CA PRO A 599 -14.54 -45.67 17.72
C PRO A 599 -13.29 -45.71 18.62
N GLY A 600 -12.66 -44.55 18.83
CA GLY A 600 -11.43 -44.42 19.63
C GLY A 600 -10.13 -44.56 18.85
N THR A 601 -10.16 -44.91 17.56
CA THR A 601 -8.98 -44.89 16.68
C THR A 601 -8.33 -43.50 16.70
N VAL A 602 -7.01 -43.44 16.72
CA VAL A 602 -6.24 -42.19 16.76
C VAL A 602 -5.58 -41.95 15.41
N LEU A 603 -5.87 -40.82 14.79
CA LEU A 603 -5.19 -40.33 13.58
C LEU A 603 -4.10 -39.35 14.00
N LYS A 604 -2.84 -39.62 13.64
CA LYS A 604 -1.72 -38.70 13.86
C LYS A 604 -1.21 -38.17 12.53
N LEU A 605 -1.22 -36.85 12.38
CA LEU A 605 -0.69 -36.15 11.23
C LEU A 605 0.70 -35.59 11.51
N SER A 606 1.66 -35.85 10.63
CA SER A 606 3.00 -35.27 10.69
C SER A 606 3.53 -34.90 9.31
N ARG A 607 4.57 -34.05 9.27
CA ARG A 607 5.17 -33.55 8.03
C ARG A 607 6.68 -33.41 8.22
N GLU A 608 7.44 -33.76 7.20
CA GLU A 608 8.89 -33.59 7.21
C GLU A 608 9.31 -32.11 7.02
N SER A 609 10.46 -31.76 7.58
CA SER A 609 11.11 -30.47 7.32
C SER A 609 11.90 -30.52 6.00
N PRO A 610 11.95 -29.43 5.21
CA PRO A 610 11.29 -28.14 5.46
C PRO A 610 9.80 -28.18 5.09
N CYS A 611 8.95 -27.70 5.99
CA CYS A 611 7.52 -27.55 5.70
C CYS A 611 7.17 -26.11 5.33
N HIS A 612 6.31 -25.98 4.32
CA HIS A 612 5.62 -24.73 3.99
C HIS A 612 4.27 -24.70 4.69
N GLY A 613 3.69 -23.51 4.86
CA GLY A 613 2.41 -23.39 5.56
C GLY A 613 1.29 -24.18 4.87
N LEU A 614 0.41 -24.78 5.69
CA LEU A 614 -0.75 -25.57 5.26
C LEU A 614 -1.95 -25.22 6.15
N THR A 615 -3.04 -24.78 5.54
CA THR A 615 -4.30 -24.52 6.25
C THR A 615 -5.28 -25.65 6.00
N MET A 616 -5.99 -26.10 7.03
CA MET A 616 -6.98 -27.17 6.98
C MET A 616 -8.29 -26.72 7.63
N LYS A 617 -9.42 -27.03 7.00
CA LYS A 617 -10.75 -26.73 7.53
C LYS A 617 -11.38 -27.93 8.20
N GLU A 618 -11.38 -29.07 7.51
CA GLU A 618 -12.07 -30.28 7.97
C GLU A 618 -11.47 -31.53 7.33
N LEU A 619 -11.69 -32.66 8.01
CA LEU A 619 -11.47 -34.01 7.52
C LEU A 619 -12.82 -34.54 7.03
N VAL A 620 -12.83 -35.15 5.85
CA VAL A 620 -14.02 -35.74 5.23
C VAL A 620 -13.80 -37.24 5.15
N LEU A 621 -14.71 -37.98 5.80
CA LEU A 621 -14.71 -39.44 5.84
C LEU A 621 -15.93 -39.98 5.09
N GLU A 622 -15.71 -40.70 4.00
CA GLU A 622 -16.80 -41.32 3.23
C GLU A 622 -16.76 -42.84 3.40
N PRO A 623 -17.85 -43.50 3.83
CA PRO A 623 -17.88 -44.96 3.99
C PRO A 623 -17.62 -45.68 2.66
N VAL A 624 -16.71 -46.65 2.68
CA VAL A 624 -16.47 -47.53 1.53
C VAL A 624 -17.51 -48.65 1.54
N SER A 625 -18.36 -48.67 0.50
CA SER A 625 -19.41 -49.68 0.30
C SER A 625 -18.87 -51.09 0.13
#